data_AF-A0A537VXX1-F1
#
_entry.id   AF-A0A537VXX1-F1
#
_cell.length_a   1.000
_cell.length_b   1.000
_cell.length_c   1.000
_cell.angle_alpha   90.00
_cell.angle_beta   90.00
_cell.angle_gamma   90.00
#
_symmetry.space_group_name_H-M   'P 1'
#
loop_
_entity.id
_entity.type
_entity.pdbx_description
1 polymer ?
#
loop_
_entity_poly.entity_id
_entity_poly.type
_entity_poly.pdbx_seq_one_letter_code
_entity_poly.pdbx_strand_id
1 'polypeptide(L)'
;MKPAISIVTLGVADYGRSKAFYEALGWSTELDIQETAFLQANGVLLVLWARDKLAADTGVKDDGARWSGITLGHNVASRDEVDSIIEDARRNGAD
;
A
#
# COMPACT_ATOMS: atom_id res chain seq x y z
N MET A 1 24.01 -4.38 -15.07
CA MET A 1 23.03 -4.03 -14.02
C MET A 1 21.74 -4.76 -14.35
N LYS A 2 21.08 -5.41 -13.38
CA LYS A 2 19.79 -6.08 -13.58
C LYS A 2 18.69 -5.19 -12.98
N PRO A 3 17.70 -4.72 -13.77
CA PRO A 3 16.59 -3.93 -13.23
C PRO A 3 15.79 -4.74 -12.19
N ALA A 4 15.44 -4.10 -11.07
CA ALA A 4 14.62 -4.69 -10.02
C ALA A 4 13.88 -3.58 -9.25
N ILE A 5 12.67 -3.90 -8.76
CA ILE A 5 11.92 -3.05 -7.84
C ILE A 5 11.95 -3.77 -6.49
N SER A 6 12.55 -3.14 -5.49
CA SER A 6 12.64 -3.72 -4.13
C SER A 6 11.62 -3.12 -3.17
N ILE A 7 11.22 -1.86 -3.41
CA ILE A 7 10.33 -1.10 -2.52
C ILE A 7 9.38 -0.27 -3.37
N VAL A 8 8.11 -0.23 -2.97
CA VAL A 8 7.10 0.71 -3.47
C VAL A 8 6.54 1.46 -2.26
N THR A 9 6.66 2.78 -2.25
CA THR A 9 6.10 3.62 -1.18
C THR A 9 4.81 4.29 -1.62
N LEU A 10 3.74 4.09 -0.85
CA LEU A 10 2.46 4.75 -1.02
C LEU A 10 2.33 5.88 -0.01
N GLY A 11 2.20 7.11 -0.52
CA GLY A 11 1.78 8.25 0.27
C GLY A 11 0.31 8.12 0.66
N VAL A 12 0.02 7.87 1.93
CA VAL A 12 -1.35 7.67 2.44
C VAL A 12 -1.85 8.89 3.21
N ALA A 13 -3.12 9.23 3.02
CA ALA A 13 -3.74 10.38 3.68
C ALA A 13 -4.06 10.12 5.16
N ASP A 14 -4.36 8.86 5.51
CA ASP A 14 -4.59 8.39 6.87
C ASP A 14 -3.80 7.11 7.07
N TYR A 15 -2.69 7.21 7.81
CA TYR A 15 -1.79 6.10 8.07
C TYR A 15 -2.49 4.94 8.79
N GLY A 16 -3.23 5.24 9.86
CA GLY A 16 -3.88 4.23 10.69
C GLY A 16 -4.94 3.45 9.91
N ARG A 17 -5.76 4.16 9.14
CA ARG A 17 -6.78 3.54 8.27
C ARG A 17 -6.15 2.67 7.19
N SER A 18 -5.11 3.17 6.53
CA SER A 18 -4.43 2.40 5.48
C SER A 18 -3.76 1.15 6.05
N LYS A 19 -3.06 1.26 7.18
CA LYS A 19 -2.43 0.09 7.82
C LYS A 19 -3.47 -0.97 8.19
N ALA A 20 -4.56 -0.57 8.87
CA ALA A 20 -5.63 -1.49 9.27
C ALA A 20 -6.27 -2.19 8.07
N PHE A 21 -6.44 -1.50 6.94
CA PHE A 21 -6.94 -2.09 5.70
C PHE A 21 -6.05 -3.23 5.20
N TYR A 22 -4.74 -3.03 5.08
CA TYR A 22 -3.82 -4.08 4.63
C TYR A 22 -3.72 -5.25 5.61
N GLU A 23 -3.69 -4.97 6.92
CA GLU A 23 -3.69 -6.01 7.95
C GLU A 23 -4.98 -6.86 7.91
N ALA A 24 -6.13 -6.24 7.66
CA ALA A 24 -7.40 -6.95 7.49
C ALA A 24 -7.45 -7.82 6.22
N LEU A 25 -6.65 -7.50 5.20
CA LEU A 25 -6.43 -8.33 4.02
C LEU A 25 -5.37 -9.43 4.24
N GLY A 26 -4.89 -9.60 5.47
CA GLY A 26 -3.91 -10.63 5.82
C GLY A 26 -2.46 -10.26 5.52
N TRP A 27 -2.17 -8.99 5.18
CA TRP A 27 -0.79 -8.55 4.98
C TRP A 27 -0.10 -8.38 6.33
N SER A 28 1.18 -8.76 6.37
CA SER A 28 1.99 -8.71 7.59
C SER A 28 2.88 -7.47 7.61
N THR A 29 2.81 -6.72 8.71
CA THR A 29 3.70 -5.58 9.00
C THR A 29 5.01 -6.10 9.60
N GLU A 30 6.11 -6.01 8.85
CA GLU A 30 7.46 -6.40 9.29
C GLU A 30 8.07 -5.37 10.25
N LEU A 31 7.79 -4.09 10.01
CA LEU A 31 8.27 -2.98 10.80
C LEU A 31 7.23 -1.85 10.79
N ASP A 32 6.96 -1.28 11.96
CA ASP A 32 6.14 -0.09 12.14
C ASP A 32 6.88 0.90 13.03
N ILE A 33 7.33 2.00 12.44
CA ILE A 33 8.03 3.07 13.16
C ILE A 33 7.65 4.42 12.57
N GLN A 34 7.49 5.43 13.43
CA GLN A 34 7.29 6.83 13.01
C GLN A 34 6.16 7.04 11.98
N GLU A 35 5.08 6.27 12.07
CA GLU A 35 3.96 6.26 11.10
C GLU A 35 4.38 5.85 9.69
N THR A 36 5.27 4.85 9.64
CA THR A 36 5.72 4.17 8.44
C THR A 36 5.60 2.67 8.66
N ALA A 37 4.76 2.01 7.86
CA ALA A 37 4.58 0.56 7.89
C ALA A 37 5.30 -0.07 6.70
N PHE A 38 6.08 -1.11 6.96
CA PHE A 38 6.74 -1.92 5.95
C PHE A 38 6.01 -3.27 5.86
N LEU A 39 5.34 -3.51 4.73
CA LEU A 39 4.56 -4.72 4.48
C LEU A 39 5.29 -5.60 3.47
N GLN A 40 5.49 -6.88 3.81
CA GLN A 40 6.17 -7.83 2.92
C GLN A 40 5.22 -8.34 1.83
N ALA A 41 5.62 -8.25 0.57
CA ALA A 41 4.85 -8.71 -0.58
C ALA A 41 5.72 -9.41 -1.63
N ASN A 42 5.82 -10.74 -1.56
CA ASN A 42 6.49 -11.58 -2.57
C ASN A 42 7.89 -11.08 -3.00
N GLY A 43 8.71 -10.62 -2.05
CA GLY A 43 10.06 -10.12 -2.30
C GLY A 43 10.16 -8.62 -2.63
N VAL A 44 9.04 -7.90 -2.57
CA VAL A 44 8.96 -6.44 -2.61
C VAL A 44 8.41 -5.94 -1.27
N LEU A 45 8.92 -4.82 -0.77
CA LEU A 45 8.31 -4.12 0.36
C LEU A 45 7.29 -3.09 -0.15
N LEU A 46 6.05 -3.21 0.31
CA LEU A 46 5.07 -2.14 0.19
C LEU A 46 5.15 -1.28 1.44
N VAL A 47 5.49 -0.01 1.28
CA VAL A 47 5.63 0.94 2.38
C VAL A 47 4.44 1.88 2.41
N LEU A 48 3.78 1.98 3.55
CA LEU A 48 2.76 3.00 3.80
C LEU A 48 3.40 4.13 4.57
N TRP A 49 3.32 5.35 4.04
CA TRP A 49 3.89 6.52 4.69
C TRP A 49 2.96 7.73 4.54
N ALA A 50 2.80 8.51 5.61
CA ALA A 50 1.94 9.69 5.57
C ALA A 50 2.36 10.66 4.44
N ARG A 51 1.38 11.19 3.69
CA ARG A 51 1.63 12.04 2.50
C ARG A 51 2.47 13.28 2.82
N ASP A 52 2.24 13.90 3.98
CA ASP A 52 2.98 15.08 4.43
C ASP A 52 4.46 14.77 4.67
N LYS A 53 4.76 13.63 5.29
CA LYS A 53 6.12 13.15 5.52
C LYS A 53 6.82 12.78 4.21
N LEU A 54 6.13 12.06 3.33
CA LEU A 54 6.67 11.72 2.01
C LEU A 54 6.95 12.97 1.16
N ALA A 55 6.06 13.97 1.20
CA ALA A 55 6.26 15.25 0.51
C ALA A 55 7.48 16.01 1.06
N ALA A 56 7.64 16.03 2.40
CA ALA A 56 8.80 16.65 3.04
C ALA A 56 10.12 15.95 2.68
N ASP A 57 10.15 14.62 2.64
CA ASP A 57 11.33 13.82 2.32
C ASP A 57 11.74 13.94 0.85
N THR A 58 10.76 13.89 -0.07
CA THR A 58 11.02 13.91 -1.52
C THR A 58 11.20 15.32 -2.09
N GLY A 59 10.77 16.36 -1.35
CA GLY A 59 10.67 17.73 -1.85
C GLY A 59 9.57 17.94 -2.90
N VAL A 60 8.74 16.93 -3.16
CA VAL A 60 7.60 17.01 -4.08
C VAL A 60 6.38 17.48 -3.30
N LYS A 61 5.80 18.60 -3.72
CA LYS A 61 4.60 19.13 -3.08
C LYS A 61 3.43 18.16 -3.28
N ASP A 62 2.74 17.84 -2.19
CA ASP A 62 1.43 17.21 -2.25
C ASP A 62 0.39 18.22 -2.77
N ASP A 63 -0.15 17.98 -3.97
CA ASP A 63 -1.19 18.79 -4.60
C ASP A 63 -2.62 18.30 -4.31
N GLY A 64 -2.77 17.26 -3.50
CA GLY A 64 -4.06 16.65 -3.18
C GLY A 64 -4.62 15.76 -4.30
N ALA A 65 -3.81 15.33 -5.27
CA ALA A 65 -4.25 14.41 -6.31
C ALA A 65 -4.86 13.13 -5.70
N ARG A 66 -6.03 12.75 -6.22
CA ARG A 66 -6.77 11.53 -5.84
C ARG A 66 -6.41 10.32 -6.68
N TRP A 67 -5.83 10.53 -7.86
CA TRP A 67 -5.41 9.48 -8.77
C TRP A 67 -4.04 9.83 -9.38
N SER A 68 -3.11 8.88 -9.31
CA SER A 68 -1.72 9.03 -9.76
C SER A 68 -1.42 8.37 -11.10
N GLY A 69 -2.41 7.70 -11.73
CA GLY A 69 -2.18 6.95 -12.98
C GLY A 69 -1.44 5.63 -12.80
N ILE A 70 -1.27 5.15 -11.56
CA ILE A 70 -0.51 3.94 -11.22
C ILE A 70 -1.45 2.88 -10.63
N THR A 71 -1.24 1.62 -10.98
CA THR A 71 -1.92 0.46 -10.39
C THR A 71 -0.90 -0.56 -9.88
N LEU A 72 -1.20 -1.21 -8.75
CA LEU A 72 -0.46 -2.38 -8.26
C LEU A 72 -1.31 -3.63 -8.51
N GLY A 73 -0.77 -4.60 -9.24
CA GLY A 73 -1.47 -5.84 -9.57
C GLY A 73 -1.18 -6.93 -8.53
N HIS A 74 -2.22 -7.56 -8.01
CA HIS A 74 -2.14 -8.77 -7.20
C HIS A 74 -2.74 -9.94 -7.99
N ASN A 75 -1.88 -10.80 -8.54
CA ASN A 75 -2.31 -11.98 -9.28
C ASN A 75 -2.59 -13.12 -8.31
N VAL A 76 -3.73 -13.76 -8.50
CA VAL A 76 -4.23 -14.88 -7.68
C VAL A 76 -4.46 -16.11 -8.55
N ALA A 77 -4.70 -17.27 -7.92
CA ALA A 77 -4.74 -18.54 -8.62
C ALA A 77 -6.08 -18.79 -9.35
N SER A 78 -7.15 -18.09 -8.98
CA SER A 78 -8.49 -18.31 -9.54
C SER A 78 -9.36 -17.06 -9.53
N ARG A 79 -10.46 -17.11 -10.31
CA ARG A 79 -11.47 -16.05 -10.31
C ARG A 79 -12.20 -15.93 -8.96
N ASP A 80 -12.51 -17.06 -8.33
CA ASP A 80 -13.20 -17.06 -7.04
C ASP A 80 -12.34 -16.40 -5.95
N GLU A 81 -11.02 -16.54 -6.03
CA GLU A 81 -10.09 -15.85 -5.13
C GLU A 81 -10.05 -14.34 -5.37
N VAL A 82 -10.18 -13.88 -6.63
CA VAL A 82 -10.38 -12.45 -6.94
C VAL A 82 -11.64 -11.95 -6.24
N ASP A 83 -12.76 -12.65 -6.42
CA ASP A 83 -14.05 -12.24 -5.87
C ASP A 83 -14.01 -12.19 -4.33
N SER A 84 -13.38 -13.18 -3.69
CA SER A 84 -13.20 -13.20 -2.23
C SER A 84 -12.37 -12.01 -1.73
N ILE A 85 -11.20 -11.75 -2.31
CA ILE A 85 -10.31 -10.66 -1.85
C ILE A 85 -10.95 -9.29 -2.08
N ILE A 86 -11.64 -9.11 -3.20
CA ILE A 86 -12.35 -7.86 -3.48
C ILE A 86 -13.46 -7.63 -2.46
N GLU A 87 -14.21 -8.67 -2.08
CA GLU A 87 -15.24 -8.54 -1.06
C GLU A 87 -14.65 -8.28 0.34
N ASP A 88 -13.52 -8.91 0.67
CA ASP A 88 -12.78 -8.64 1.90
C ASP A 88 -12.29 -7.18 1.93
N ALA A 89 -11.79 -6.66 0.81
CA ALA A 89 -11.39 -5.26 0.69
C ALA A 89 -12.57 -4.31 0.90
N ARG A 90 -13.73 -4.59 0.29
CA ARG A 90 -14.95 -3.78 0.48
C ARG A 90 -15.41 -3.76 1.93
N ARG A 91 -15.42 -4.92 2.60
CA ARG A 91 -15.76 -5.01 4.03
C ARG A 91 -14.82 -4.20 4.92
N ASN A 92 -13.61 -3.90 4.44
CA ASN A 92 -12.61 -3.11 5.14
C ASN A 92 -12.43 -1.68 4.59
N GLY A 93 -13.38 -1.20 3.76
CA GLY A 93 -13.46 0.22 3.37
C GLY A 93 -12.88 0.57 2.00
N ALA A 94 -12.64 -0.40 1.12
CA ALA A 94 -12.44 -0.14 -0.31
C ALA A 94 -13.79 0.10 -1.02
N ASP A 95 -13.77 0.95 -2.05
CA ASP A 95 -14.93 1.28 -2.91
C ASP A 95 -15.14 0.23 -4.03
#